data_AF-A0A1G2DZP9-F1
#
_entry.id   AF-A0A1G2DZP9-F1
#
_cell.length_a   1.000
_cell.length_b   1.000
_cell.length_c   1.000
_cell.angle_alpha   90.00
_cell.angle_beta   90.00
_cell.angle_gamma   90.00
#
_symmetry.space_group_name_H-M   'P 1'
#
loop_
_entity.id
_entity.type
_entity.pdbx_description
1 polymer ?
#
loop_
_entity_poly.entity_id
_entity_poly.type
_entity_poly.pdbx_seq_one_letter_code
_entity_poly.pdbx_strand_id
1 'polypeptide(L)'
;MRLVKTLKKSEINKVFQNIKKILRKAIKAKGSSVESYIDACGKKGNYVKYHKVYQQKKCSVCGGEIVKVKINSRTAHFCPKCQK
;
A
#
# COMPACT_ATOMS: atom_id res chain seq x y z
N MET A 1 7.87 -6.79 11.16
CA MET A 1 8.06 -7.56 9.90
C MET A 1 7.86 -9.03 10.20
N ARG A 2 7.33 -9.80 9.25
CA ARG A 2 7.11 -11.24 9.41
C ARG A 2 7.82 -12.01 8.31
N LEU A 3 8.31 -13.20 8.65
CA LEU A 3 8.84 -14.15 7.69
C LEU A 3 7.67 -14.80 6.93
N VAL A 4 7.83 -15.01 5.62
CA VAL A 4 6.77 -15.62 4.79
C VAL A 4 6.35 -16.99 5.35
N LYS A 5 7.31 -17.77 5.85
CA LYS A 5 7.06 -19.09 6.46
C LYS A 5 6.16 -19.06 7.71
N THR A 6 5.97 -17.90 8.34
CA THR A 6 5.10 -17.76 9.53
C THR A 6 3.69 -17.31 9.21
N LEU A 7 3.34 -17.17 7.92
CA LEU A 7 1.98 -16.83 7.50
C LEU A 7 1.08 -18.05 7.47
N LYS A 8 -0.12 -17.93 8.04
CA LYS A 8 -1.18 -18.93 7.92
C LYS A 8 -1.80 -18.89 6.53
N LYS A 9 -2.33 -20.01 6.05
CA LYS A 9 -3.05 -20.09 4.75
C LYS A 9 -4.16 -19.03 4.62
N SER A 10 -4.88 -18.76 5.70
CA SER A 10 -5.92 -17.72 5.74
C SER A 10 -5.37 -16.30 5.56
N GLU A 11 -4.18 -16.00 6.09
CA GLU A 11 -3.50 -14.72 5.92
C GLU A 11 -3.01 -14.54 4.48
N ILE A 12 -2.42 -15.58 3.90
CA ILE A 12 -2.00 -15.60 2.49
C ILE A 12 -3.20 -15.34 1.59
N ASN A 13 -4.32 -16.02 1.82
CA ASN A 13 -5.56 -15.80 1.08
C ASN A 13 -6.06 -14.36 1.22
N LYS A 14 -6.04 -13.80 2.44
CA LYS A 14 -6.41 -12.39 2.68
C LYS A 14 -5.51 -11.42 1.91
N VAL A 15 -4.20 -11.65 1.90
CA VAL A 15 -3.24 -10.83 1.13
C VAL A 15 -3.56 -10.90 -0.36
N PHE A 16 -3.71 -12.10 -0.92
CA PHE A 16 -4.01 -12.31 -2.34
C PHE A 16 -5.31 -11.61 -2.79
N GLN A 17 -6.39 -11.75 -2.01
CA GLN A 17 -7.66 -11.10 -2.33
C GLN A 17 -7.56 -9.58 -2.28
N ASN A 18 -6.84 -9.04 -1.29
CA ASN A 18 -6.63 -7.60 -1.18
C ASN A 18 -5.74 -7.05 -2.29
N ILE A 19 -4.70 -7.78 -2.73
CA ILE A 19 -3.88 -7.40 -3.89
C ILE A 19 -4.77 -7.21 -5.12
N LYS A 20 -5.58 -8.23 -5.47
CA LYS A 20 -6.51 -8.14 -6.61
C LYS A 20 -7.47 -6.96 -6.50
N LYS A 21 -8.06 -6.76 -5.32
CA LYS A 21 -9.00 -5.66 -5.06
C LYS A 21 -8.33 -4.28 -5.23
N ILE A 22 -7.14 -4.10 -4.66
CA ILE A 22 -6.40 -2.84 -4.70
C ILE A 22 -5.92 -2.54 -6.11
N LEU A 23 -5.33 -3.52 -6.82
CA LEU A 23 -4.87 -3.33 -8.20
C LEU A 23 -6.00 -2.92 -9.13
N ARG A 24 -7.18 -3.57 -9.04
CA ARG A 24 -8.36 -3.17 -9.84
C ARG A 24 -8.79 -1.73 -9.56
N LYS A 25 -8.78 -1.29 -8.30
CA LYS A 25 -9.10 0.09 -7.94
C LYS A 25 -8.05 1.08 -8.47
N ALA A 26 -6.77 0.73 -8.36
CA ALA A 26 -5.68 1.55 -8.87
C ALA A 26 -5.75 1.71 -10.39
N ILE A 27 -6.02 0.63 -11.14
CA ILE A 27 -6.20 0.67 -12.60
C ILE A 27 -7.37 1.59 -12.98
N LYS A 28 -8.53 1.46 -12.31
CA LYS A 28 -9.68 2.36 -12.53
C LYS A 28 -9.34 3.82 -12.27
N ALA A 29 -8.45 4.09 -11.32
CA ALA A 29 -7.96 5.43 -11.00
C ALA A 29 -6.73 5.86 -11.81
N LYS A 30 -6.35 5.12 -12.88
CA LYS A 30 -5.18 5.39 -13.73
C LYS A 30 -3.83 5.37 -13.00
N GLY A 31 -3.73 4.58 -11.94
CA GLY A 31 -2.53 4.46 -11.12
C GLY A 31 -2.32 5.65 -10.17
N SER A 32 -1.10 5.80 -9.67
CA SER A 32 -0.72 6.84 -8.70
C SER A 32 0.36 7.75 -9.27
N SER A 33 0.02 9.01 -9.55
CA SER A 33 1.01 10.06 -9.84
C SER A 33 1.55 10.64 -8.54
N VAL A 34 2.43 9.89 -7.86
CA VAL A 34 3.08 10.32 -6.62
C VAL A 34 4.14 11.39 -6.91
N GLU A 35 4.96 11.13 -7.93
CA GLU A 35 6.01 12.04 -8.40
C GLU A 35 5.66 12.49 -9.82
N SER A 36 6.36 11.98 -10.84
CA SER A 36 6.25 12.43 -12.24
C SER A 36 5.44 11.49 -13.15
N TYR A 37 4.86 10.40 -12.63
CA TYR A 37 4.13 9.44 -13.47
C TYR A 37 2.91 10.08 -14.15
N ILE A 38 2.75 9.79 -15.45
CA ILE A 38 1.58 10.10 -16.28
C ILE A 38 1.27 8.88 -17.17
N ASP A 39 0.01 8.72 -17.58
CA ASP A 39 -0.37 7.69 -18.55
C ASP A 39 0.05 8.08 -19.99
N ALA A 40 -0.16 7.18 -20.95
CA ALA A 40 0.21 7.39 -22.36
C ALA A 40 -0.53 8.57 -23.02
N CYS A 41 -1.63 9.04 -22.43
CA CYS A 41 -2.39 10.20 -22.89
C CYS A 41 -1.97 11.49 -22.14
N GLY A 42 -0.90 11.46 -21.36
CA GLY A 42 -0.41 12.57 -20.56
C GLY A 42 -1.25 12.86 -19.31
N LYS A 43 -2.15 11.95 -18.91
CA LYS A 43 -3.07 12.16 -17.77
C LYS A 43 -2.48 11.60 -16.48
N LYS A 44 -2.66 12.34 -15.37
CA LYS A 44 -2.26 11.89 -14.03
C LYS A 44 -3.17 10.78 -13.50
N GLY A 45 -2.57 9.86 -12.76
CA GLY A 45 -3.25 8.86 -11.96
C GLY A 45 -3.69 9.42 -10.60
N ASN A 46 -4.93 9.11 -10.21
CA ASN A 46 -5.57 9.67 -9.01
C ASN A 46 -5.53 8.75 -7.80
N TYR A 47 -4.87 7.58 -7.88
CA TYR A 47 -4.94 6.59 -6.81
C TYR A 47 -4.18 7.00 -5.53
N VAL A 48 -3.32 8.02 -5.59
CA VAL A 48 -2.61 8.59 -4.43
C VAL A 48 -3.57 8.96 -3.31
N LYS A 49 -4.76 9.48 -3.65
CA LYS A 49 -5.81 9.86 -2.68
C LYS A 49 -6.33 8.69 -1.84
N TYR A 50 -6.13 7.45 -2.29
CA TYR A 50 -6.57 6.24 -1.59
C TYR A 50 -5.43 5.52 -0.85
N HIS A 51 -4.22 6.08 -0.83
CA HIS A 51 -3.10 5.51 -0.09
C HIS A 51 -3.38 5.51 1.41
N LYS A 52 -3.32 4.33 2.04
CA LYS A 52 -3.60 4.18 3.47
C LYS A 52 -2.39 4.37 4.37
N VAL A 53 -1.19 4.09 3.86
CA VAL A 53 0.06 4.08 4.63
C VAL A 53 1.23 4.70 3.87
N TYR A 54 1.30 4.53 2.55
CA TYR A 54 2.40 5.06 1.75
C TYR A 54 2.40 6.59 1.79
N GLN A 55 3.52 7.16 2.22
CA GLN A 55 3.70 8.61 2.48
C GLN A 55 2.62 9.26 3.37
N GLN A 56 2.00 8.47 4.27
CA GLN A 56 1.07 8.98 5.27
C GLN A 56 1.75 9.12 6.64
N LYS A 57 1.26 10.04 7.47
CA LYS A 57 1.72 10.24 8.86
C LYS A 57 0.89 9.46 9.89
N LYS A 58 -0.42 9.34 9.66
CA LYS A 58 -1.37 8.68 10.57
C LYS A 58 -2.13 7.57 9.86
N CYS A 59 -2.39 6.50 10.60
CA CYS A 59 -3.20 5.37 10.15
C CYS A 59 -4.67 5.79 10.04
N SER A 60 -5.25 5.61 8.85
CA SER A 60 -6.68 5.88 8.60
C SER A 60 -7.64 4.95 9.35
N VAL A 61 -7.15 3.89 10.00
CA VAL A 61 -7.98 2.92 10.73
C VAL A 61 -7.95 3.18 12.23
N CYS A 62 -6.77 3.36 12.82
CA CYS A 62 -6.62 3.46 14.27
C CYS A 62 -6.03 4.79 14.77
N GLY A 63 -5.76 5.74 13.87
CA GLY A 63 -5.16 7.05 14.20
C GLY A 63 -3.69 7.02 14.63
N GLY A 64 -3.11 5.83 14.84
CA GLY A 64 -1.71 5.67 15.26
C GLY A 64 -0.72 6.11 14.17
N GLU A 65 0.53 6.37 14.57
CA GLU A 65 1.58 6.79 13.65
C GLU A 65 1.92 5.70 12.62
N ILE A 66 2.20 6.11 11.38
CA ILE A 66 2.74 5.25 10.34
C ILE A 66 4.25 5.26 10.41
N VAL A 67 4.83 4.06 10.47
CA VAL A 67 6.28 3.89 10.54
C VAL A 67 6.82 3.62 9.14
N LYS A 68 7.98 4.21 8.84
CA LYS A 68 8.78 4.00 7.64
C LYS A 68 10.02 3.19 8.02
N VAL A 69 10.27 2.08 7.34
CA VAL A 69 11.48 1.27 7.53
C VAL A 69 12.18 1.00 6.20
N LYS A 70 13.51 0.91 6.21
CA LYS A 70 14.30 0.52 5.05
C LYS A 70 14.55 -0.99 5.10
N ILE A 71 14.13 -1.70 4.05
CA ILE A 71 14.33 -3.13 3.85
C ILE A 71 15.20 -3.28 2.61
N ASN A 72 16.48 -3.58 2.81
CA ASN A 72 17.50 -3.53 1.76
C ASN A 72 17.49 -2.17 1.04
N SER A 73 17.21 -2.14 -0.27
CA SER A 73 17.13 -0.92 -1.07
C SER A 73 15.74 -0.29 -1.14
N ARG A 74 14.72 -0.89 -0.50
CA ARG A 74 13.33 -0.43 -0.57
C ARG A 74 12.86 0.14 0.75
N THR A 75 12.08 1.20 0.68
CA THR A 75 11.35 1.72 1.83
C THR A 75 9.98 1.06 1.92
N ALA A 76 9.60 0.59 3.11
CA ALA A 76 8.24 0.15 3.43
C ALA A 76 7.56 1.09 4.44
N HIS A 77 6.27 1.33 4.25
CA HIS A 77 5.41 2.09 5.14
C HIS A 77 4.33 1.17 5.69
N PHE A 78 4.11 1.17 7.01
CA PHE A 78 3.07 0.34 7.63
C PHE A 78 2.61 0.90 8.98
N CYS A 79 1.44 0.47 9.44
CA CYS A 79 0.96 0.79 10.78
C CYS A 79 1.32 -0.34 11.77
N PRO A 80 2.12 -0.10 12.82
CA PRO A 80 2.50 -1.16 13.76
C PRO A 80 1.34 -1.64 14.64
N LYS A 81 0.29 -0.81 14.82
CA LYS A 81 -0.91 -1.20 15.56
C LYS A 81 -1.83 -2.12 14.76
N CYS A 82 -2.00 -1.84 13.46
CA CYS A 82 -2.95 -2.57 12.61
C CYS A 82 -2.33 -3.75 11.84
N GLN A 83 -1.02 -3.74 11.57
CA GLN A 83 -0.35 -4.78 10.79
C GLN A 83 0.57 -5.59 11.70
N LYS A 84 0.19 -6.84 11.97
CA LYS A 84 0.96 -7.80 12.77
C LYS A 84 1.44 -8.97 11.94
#